data_AF-A0AAD6V940-F1
#
_entry.id   AF-A0AAD6V940-F1
#
_cell.length_a   1.000
_cell.length_b   1.000
_cell.length_c   1.000
_cell.angle_alpha   90.00
_cell.angle_beta   90.00
_cell.angle_gamma   90.00
#
_symmetry.space_group_name_H-M   'P 1'
#
loop_
_entity.id
_entity.type
_entity.pdbx_description
1 polymer ?
#
loop_
_entity_poly.entity_id
_entity_poly.type
_entity_poly.pdbx_seq_one_letter_code
_entity_poly.pdbx_strand_id
1 'polypeptide(L)'
;MFPSPSRAPTDIHCLPPELLCLIFTFAANGPCGIEIDISAPSPIVFTLTRICGLWRGITRGVPDLWTNIRFSRFLPSHSEMLDECLCRSKDLPLDITLAIIDEVPPSSFMGVVAKIWSVAHRWRTFSFSTRDSNFGAMRILGCTSAPLLETLKLSAIGSPTGPDVAFPPFWSLPALKCLMACRIHLQVSDADRLEILDLSYTYAGGGELATKLARRFASGSRDTPATPCLRHFTLRAPHLTLRGPSTATFSAYIAALTTLRLGNLGIGDLQQLIPLLPRLLEELTLCDMFPLVLAGFAATVHNHCIVFPALQALTLGTAHAVALGILARASPALRRLSLRPGDTGGFVAMFAPLADTDADAAPAPPPWPQLRALKISGPDTDLLQLRTLIEARLAHGCPLAALEVDTPVVLHVESLLWLETHVERFKRNTPA
;
A
#
# COMPACT_ATOMS: atom_id res chain seq x y z
N MET A 1 1.05 -39.14 46.98
CA MET A 1 0.83 -39.51 45.57
C MET A 1 -0.49 -38.83 45.15
N PHE A 2 -0.43 -37.65 44.55
CA PHE A 2 -1.63 -36.93 44.11
C PHE A 2 -2.01 -37.38 42.71
N PRO A 3 -3.29 -37.71 42.43
CA PRO A 3 -3.72 -38.05 41.09
C PRO A 3 -3.61 -36.82 40.20
N SER A 4 -2.84 -36.93 39.12
CA SER A 4 -2.75 -35.90 38.08
C SER A 4 -4.16 -35.59 37.57
N PRO A 5 -4.61 -34.31 37.53
CA PRO A 5 -5.90 -33.97 36.98
C PRO A 5 -5.92 -34.41 35.51
N SER A 6 -6.80 -35.35 35.18
CA SER A 6 -7.06 -35.75 33.80
C SER A 6 -7.60 -34.53 33.05
N ARG A 7 -6.71 -33.83 32.34
CA ARG A 7 -7.08 -32.76 31.42
C ARG A 7 -8.05 -33.39 30.43
N ALA A 8 -9.34 -33.08 30.56
CA ALA A 8 -10.33 -33.51 29.60
C ALA A 8 -9.84 -33.00 28.22
N PRO A 9 -9.59 -33.89 27.24
CA PRO A 9 -9.20 -33.42 25.92
C PRO A 9 -10.35 -32.56 25.43
N THR A 10 -10.09 -31.26 25.26
CA THR A 10 -11.03 -30.35 24.60
C THR A 10 -11.07 -30.77 23.13
N ASP A 11 -12.00 -31.68 22.83
CA ASP A 11 -12.14 -32.24 21.50
C ASP A 11 -12.76 -31.20 20.57
N ILE A 12 -12.07 -30.91 19.46
CA ILE A 12 -12.57 -30.02 18.42
C ILE A 12 -13.88 -30.54 17.81
N HIS A 13 -14.17 -31.83 17.96
CA HIS A 13 -15.44 -32.45 17.57
C HIS A 13 -16.64 -32.03 18.43
N CYS A 14 -16.41 -31.40 19.59
CA CYS A 14 -17.49 -30.83 20.39
C CYS A 14 -17.96 -29.45 19.89
N LEU A 15 -17.23 -28.84 18.94
CA LEU A 15 -17.68 -27.59 18.35
C LEU A 15 -18.84 -27.85 17.37
N PRO A 16 -19.91 -27.04 17.42
CA PRO A 16 -20.94 -27.05 16.40
C PRO A 16 -20.35 -26.83 14.99
N PRO A 17 -20.90 -27.47 13.94
CA PRO A 17 -20.44 -27.32 12.57
C PRO A 17 -20.36 -25.88 12.08
N GLU A 18 -21.21 -24.99 12.59
CA GLU A 18 -21.24 -23.56 12.26
C GLU A 18 -19.97 -22.84 12.74
N LEU A 19 -19.48 -23.17 13.93
CA LEU A 19 -18.23 -22.61 14.46
C LEU A 19 -17.02 -23.15 13.68
N LEU A 20 -17.02 -24.44 13.36
CA LEU A 20 -15.99 -25.03 12.50
C LEU A 20 -15.98 -24.38 11.11
N CYS A 21 -17.15 -24.14 10.52
CA CYS A 21 -17.28 -23.43 9.27
C CYS A 21 -16.68 -22.02 9.36
N LEU A 22 -16.99 -21.26 10.43
CA LEU A 22 -16.43 -19.92 10.64
C LEU A 22 -14.89 -19.95 10.74
N ILE A 23 -14.35 -20.92 11.50
CA ILE A 23 -12.90 -21.12 11.63
C ILE A 23 -12.28 -21.44 10.26
N PHE A 24 -12.89 -22.33 9.48
CA PHE A 24 -12.40 -22.69 8.15
C PHE A 24 -12.45 -21.50 7.19
N THR A 25 -13.51 -20.69 7.24
CA THR A 25 -13.64 -19.48 6.43
C THR A 25 -12.57 -18.47 6.80
N PHE A 26 -12.30 -18.26 8.09
CA PHE A 26 -11.21 -17.38 8.53
C PHE A 26 -9.84 -17.91 8.08
N ALA A 27 -9.62 -19.22 8.17
CA ALA A 27 -8.37 -19.84 7.74
C ALA A 27 -8.17 -19.80 6.21
N ALA A 28 -9.26 -19.90 5.43
CA ALA A 28 -9.23 -19.80 3.96
C ALA A 28 -9.11 -18.34 3.47
N ASN A 29 -9.72 -17.37 4.16
CA ASN A 29 -9.84 -15.99 3.73
C ASN A 29 -8.95 -14.98 4.46
N GLY A 30 -8.26 -15.39 5.53
CA GLY A 30 -7.48 -14.49 6.36
C GLY A 30 -6.41 -13.69 5.59
N PRO A 31 -6.08 -12.47 6.06
CA PRO A 31 -4.92 -11.71 5.58
C PRO A 31 -3.61 -12.45 5.91
N CYS A 32 -3.62 -13.25 6.99
CA CYS A 32 -2.67 -14.33 7.26
C CYS A 32 -3.00 -15.59 6.45
N GLY A 33 -3.31 -15.44 5.16
CA GLY A 33 -2.66 -16.35 4.24
C GLY A 33 -1.20 -16.13 4.55
N ILE A 34 -0.62 -17.00 5.36
CA ILE A 34 0.80 -17.09 5.67
C ILE A 34 1.48 -16.70 4.34
N GLU A 35 2.58 -15.96 4.36
CA GLU A 35 3.57 -16.22 3.31
C GLU A 35 3.88 -17.71 3.46
N ILE A 36 3.02 -18.53 2.84
CA ILE A 36 3.10 -19.95 2.80
C ILE A 36 4.41 -20.04 2.09
N ASP A 37 5.42 -20.34 2.90
CA ASP A 37 6.68 -20.88 2.47
C ASP A 37 6.35 -21.65 1.21
N ILE A 38 6.93 -21.21 0.11
CA ILE A 38 6.60 -21.57 -1.27
C ILE A 38 6.49 -23.11 -1.44
N SER A 39 7.00 -23.82 -0.44
CA SER A 39 6.90 -25.22 -0.07
C SER A 39 5.51 -25.81 0.26
N ALA A 40 4.47 -25.11 0.76
CA ALA A 40 3.21 -25.79 1.07
C ALA A 40 2.35 -26.00 -0.21
N PRO A 41 2.16 -27.25 -0.67
CA PRO A 41 1.79 -27.54 -2.05
C PRO A 41 0.28 -27.49 -2.34
N SER A 42 -0.58 -27.16 -1.37
CA SER A 42 -2.04 -27.18 -1.59
C SER A 42 -2.79 -26.09 -0.81
N PRO A 43 -3.83 -25.47 -1.41
CA PRO A 43 -4.76 -24.60 -0.68
C PRO A 43 -5.31 -25.29 0.56
N ILE A 44 -5.49 -24.51 1.64
CA ILE A 44 -5.91 -25.02 2.95
C ILE A 44 -7.18 -25.87 2.88
N VAL A 45 -8.12 -25.54 1.99
CA VAL A 45 -9.35 -26.31 1.78
C VAL A 45 -9.09 -27.77 1.44
N PHE A 46 -8.08 -28.10 0.64
CA PHE A 46 -7.73 -29.49 0.35
C PHE A 46 -7.20 -30.20 1.60
N THR A 47 -6.42 -29.49 2.42
CA THR A 47 -5.95 -30.02 3.71
C THR A 47 -7.14 -30.31 4.64
N LEU A 48 -8.10 -29.41 4.74
CA LEU A 48 -9.31 -29.58 5.56
C LEU A 48 -10.11 -30.83 5.12
N THR A 49 -10.21 -31.09 3.82
CA THR A 49 -10.90 -32.30 3.32
C THR A 49 -10.21 -33.64 3.66
N ARG A 50 -8.94 -33.59 4.09
CA ARG A 50 -8.13 -34.78 4.39
C ARG A 50 -8.06 -35.13 5.87
N ILE A 51 -8.52 -34.26 6.77
CA ILE A 51 -8.38 -34.45 8.23
C ILE A 51 -9.34 -35.52 8.75
N CYS A 52 -10.66 -35.31 8.68
CA CYS A 52 -11.66 -36.29 9.10
C CYS A 52 -12.96 -36.17 8.28
N GLY A 53 -13.91 -37.10 8.48
CA GLY A 53 -15.19 -37.12 7.77
C GLY A 53 -16.03 -35.86 8.01
N LEU A 54 -16.09 -35.37 9.26
CA LEU A 54 -16.82 -34.15 9.62
C LEU A 54 -16.25 -32.93 8.88
N TRP A 55 -14.93 -32.74 8.93
CA TRP A 55 -14.26 -31.59 8.29
C TRP A 55 -14.44 -31.64 6.78
N ARG A 56 -14.29 -32.82 6.17
CA ARG A 56 -14.57 -33.03 4.75
C ARG A 56 -16.00 -32.69 4.39
N GLY A 57 -16.98 -33.12 5.20
CA GLY A 57 -18.39 -32.82 5.00
C GLY A 57 -18.66 -31.31 5.02
N ILE A 58 -18.16 -30.62 6.04
CA ILE A 58 -18.28 -29.16 6.16
C ILE A 58 -17.59 -28.47 4.99
N THR A 59 -16.31 -28.77 4.73
CA THR A 59 -15.55 -28.10 3.66
C THR A 59 -16.19 -28.27 2.29
N ARG A 60 -16.68 -29.47 1.96
CA ARG A 60 -17.36 -29.73 0.67
C ARG A 60 -18.76 -29.12 0.59
N GLY A 61 -19.42 -28.94 1.74
CA GLY A 61 -20.79 -28.41 1.84
C GLY A 61 -20.88 -26.89 1.80
N VAL A 62 -19.75 -26.18 1.94
CA VAL A 62 -19.70 -24.72 2.03
C VAL A 62 -18.97 -24.13 0.82
N PRO A 63 -19.69 -23.67 -0.23
CA PRO A 63 -19.10 -23.14 -1.46
C PRO A 63 -18.16 -21.96 -1.25
N ASP A 64 -18.44 -21.09 -0.26
CA ASP A 64 -17.64 -19.90 0.06
C ASP A 64 -16.17 -20.23 0.31
N LEU A 65 -15.87 -21.38 0.92
CA LEU A 65 -14.50 -21.83 1.19
C LEU A 65 -13.67 -22.00 -0.09
N TRP A 66 -14.32 -22.23 -1.22
CA TRP A 66 -13.68 -22.52 -2.51
C TRP A 66 -13.58 -21.28 -3.41
N THR A 67 -13.99 -20.10 -2.93
CA THR A 67 -14.00 -18.87 -3.73
C THR A 67 -12.64 -18.17 -3.78
N ASN A 68 -11.75 -18.41 -2.82
CA ASN A 68 -10.43 -17.82 -2.73
C ASN A 68 -9.37 -18.79 -3.25
N ILE A 69 -8.93 -18.57 -4.48
CA ILE A 69 -8.05 -19.46 -5.23
C ILE A 69 -6.67 -18.80 -5.34
N ARG A 70 -5.64 -19.45 -4.81
CA ARG A 70 -4.27 -18.93 -4.80
C ARG A 70 -3.29 -19.95 -5.38
N PHE A 71 -2.49 -19.51 -6.35
CA PHE A 71 -1.39 -20.30 -6.93
C PHE A 71 -0.11 -19.46 -6.89
N SER A 72 0.90 -19.91 -6.15
CA SER A 72 2.24 -19.31 -6.09
C SER A 72 3.29 -20.06 -6.92
N ARG A 73 2.94 -21.27 -7.37
CA ARG A 73 3.70 -22.13 -8.26
C ARG A 73 2.73 -22.78 -9.23
N PHE A 74 3.22 -23.28 -10.37
CA PHE A 74 2.42 -24.08 -11.29
C PHE A 74 2.90 -25.52 -11.31
N LEU A 75 2.05 -26.43 -10.83
CA LEU A 75 2.22 -27.87 -10.94
C LEU A 75 1.13 -28.41 -11.88
N PRO A 76 1.38 -29.53 -12.59
CA PRO A 76 0.37 -30.15 -13.45
C PRO A 76 -0.96 -30.44 -12.72
N SER A 77 -0.90 -30.81 -11.44
CA SER A 77 -2.06 -31.07 -10.58
C SER A 77 -2.93 -29.84 -10.32
N HIS A 78 -2.41 -28.62 -10.51
CA HIS A 78 -3.17 -27.38 -10.28
C HIS A 78 -4.37 -27.25 -11.23
N SER A 79 -4.31 -27.87 -12.40
CA SER A 79 -5.43 -27.91 -13.34
C SER A 79 -6.64 -28.65 -12.73
N GLU A 80 -6.42 -29.81 -12.12
CA GLU A 80 -7.47 -30.61 -11.48
C GLU A 80 -7.98 -29.95 -10.20
N MET A 81 -7.07 -29.36 -9.42
CA MET A 81 -7.42 -28.62 -8.20
C MET A 81 -8.26 -27.39 -8.53
N LEU A 82 -7.92 -26.67 -9.61
CA LEU A 82 -8.73 -25.55 -10.09
C LEU A 82 -10.13 -26.02 -10.47
N ASP A 83 -10.25 -27.14 -11.20
CA ASP A 83 -11.56 -27.68 -11.59
C ASP A 83 -12.43 -27.99 -10.36
N GLU A 84 -11.86 -28.61 -9.32
CA GLU A 84 -12.58 -28.87 -8.07
C GLU A 84 -13.00 -27.55 -7.38
N CYS A 85 -12.12 -26.55 -7.31
CA CYS A 85 -12.44 -25.24 -6.74
C CYS A 85 -13.57 -24.53 -7.52
N LEU A 86 -13.50 -24.53 -8.85
CA LEU A 86 -14.51 -23.90 -9.70
C LEU A 86 -15.86 -24.62 -9.60
N CYS A 87 -15.85 -25.95 -9.55
CA CYS A 87 -17.04 -26.77 -9.37
C CYS A 87 -17.69 -26.52 -8.00
N ARG A 88 -16.89 -26.49 -6.93
CA ARG A 88 -17.39 -26.34 -5.55
C ARG A 88 -17.85 -24.93 -5.22
N SER A 89 -17.21 -23.91 -5.79
CA SER A 89 -17.59 -22.50 -5.60
C SER A 89 -18.89 -22.12 -6.30
N LYS A 90 -19.43 -22.97 -7.17
CA LYS A 90 -20.69 -22.77 -7.90
C LYS A 90 -20.69 -21.46 -8.70
N ASP A 91 -21.64 -20.55 -8.45
CA ASP A 91 -21.75 -19.26 -9.14
C ASP A 91 -21.25 -18.08 -8.28
N LEU A 92 -20.62 -18.37 -7.13
CA LEU A 92 -20.18 -17.32 -6.23
C LEU A 92 -19.05 -16.48 -6.84
N PRO A 93 -18.93 -15.20 -6.45
CA PRO A 93 -17.80 -14.36 -6.83
C PRO A 93 -16.47 -14.96 -6.36
N LEU A 94 -15.44 -14.83 -7.18
CA LEU A 94 -14.12 -15.43 -6.96
C LEU A 94 -13.07 -14.38 -6.61
N ASP A 95 -12.19 -14.72 -5.69
CA ASP A 95 -10.95 -13.99 -5.42
C ASP A 95 -9.76 -14.84 -5.87
N ILE A 96 -9.09 -14.42 -6.94
CA ILE A 96 -8.03 -15.21 -7.57
C ILE A 96 -6.70 -14.50 -7.42
N THR A 97 -5.69 -15.22 -6.91
CA THR A 97 -4.30 -14.74 -6.81
C THR A 97 -3.37 -15.70 -7.53
N LEU A 98 -2.65 -15.18 -8.51
CA LEU A 98 -1.66 -15.90 -9.30
C LEU A 98 -0.30 -15.22 -9.12
N ALA A 99 0.68 -15.95 -8.60
CA ALA A 99 2.07 -15.51 -8.51
C ALA A 99 2.97 -16.52 -9.23
N ILE A 100 3.58 -16.09 -10.33
CA ILE A 100 4.50 -16.89 -11.16
C ILE A 100 5.90 -16.34 -10.97
N ILE A 101 6.56 -16.78 -9.90
CA ILE A 101 7.90 -16.30 -9.55
C ILE A 101 8.98 -17.12 -10.26
N ASP A 102 8.68 -18.38 -10.58
CA ASP A 102 9.58 -19.31 -11.25
C ASP A 102 9.58 -19.11 -12.77
N GLU A 103 10.68 -19.45 -13.43
CA GLU A 103 10.78 -19.49 -14.89
C GLU A 103 10.07 -20.72 -15.44
N VAL A 104 8.75 -20.66 -15.43
CA VAL A 104 7.89 -21.69 -16.01
C VAL A 104 7.64 -21.33 -17.47
N PRO A 105 7.91 -22.24 -18.44
CA PRO A 105 7.54 -22.02 -19.83
C PRO A 105 6.04 -21.66 -19.94
N PRO A 106 5.66 -20.66 -20.75
CA PRO A 106 4.26 -20.27 -20.91
C PRO A 106 3.31 -21.45 -21.14
N SER A 107 3.72 -22.40 -21.99
CA SER A 107 2.95 -23.60 -22.33
C SER A 107 2.53 -24.44 -21.12
N SER A 108 3.32 -24.46 -20.04
CA SER A 108 3.05 -25.27 -18.86
C SER A 108 1.94 -24.70 -17.98
N PHE A 109 1.66 -23.40 -18.03
CA PHE A 109 0.62 -22.76 -17.21
C PHE A 109 -0.53 -22.16 -18.02
N MET A 110 -0.40 -22.06 -19.35
CA MET A 110 -1.46 -21.54 -20.24
C MET A 110 -2.81 -22.24 -20.04
N GLY A 111 -2.82 -23.55 -19.81
CA GLY A 111 -4.08 -24.29 -19.59
C GLY A 111 -4.82 -23.84 -18.32
N VAL A 112 -4.09 -23.59 -17.24
CA VAL A 112 -4.68 -23.10 -15.98
C VAL A 112 -5.15 -21.66 -16.13
N VAL A 113 -4.35 -20.82 -16.78
CA VAL A 113 -4.71 -19.44 -17.12
C VAL A 113 -5.98 -19.39 -17.97
N ALA A 114 -6.07 -20.18 -19.04
CA ALA A 114 -7.27 -20.23 -19.88
C ALA A 114 -8.54 -20.60 -19.09
N LYS A 115 -8.44 -21.56 -18.15
CA LYS A 115 -9.56 -21.94 -17.27
C LYS A 115 -9.93 -20.84 -16.28
N ILE A 116 -8.96 -20.16 -15.69
CA ILE A 116 -9.23 -19.03 -14.78
C ILE A 116 -9.95 -17.90 -15.53
N TRP A 117 -9.58 -17.66 -16.78
CA TRP A 117 -10.18 -16.63 -17.62
C TRP A 117 -11.59 -16.97 -18.06
N SER A 118 -11.93 -18.24 -18.31
CA SER A 118 -13.29 -18.61 -18.70
C SER A 118 -14.33 -18.27 -17.63
N VAL A 119 -13.91 -18.12 -16.37
CA VAL A 119 -14.76 -17.74 -15.24
C VAL A 119 -14.59 -16.28 -14.81
N ALA A 120 -13.99 -15.43 -15.64
CA ALA A 120 -13.70 -14.04 -15.30
C ALA A 120 -14.93 -13.17 -15.00
N HIS A 121 -16.09 -13.55 -15.53
CA HIS A 121 -17.35 -12.90 -15.22
C HIS A 121 -17.71 -12.98 -13.72
N ARG A 122 -17.10 -13.93 -12.98
CA ARG A 122 -17.27 -14.12 -11.54
C ARG A 122 -16.20 -13.43 -10.70
N TRP A 123 -15.15 -12.84 -11.29
CA TRP A 123 -14.07 -12.28 -10.49
C TRP A 123 -14.55 -11.07 -9.69
N ARG A 124 -14.31 -11.10 -8.38
CA ARG A 124 -14.41 -9.96 -7.46
C ARG A 124 -13.03 -9.35 -7.24
N THR A 125 -12.04 -10.21 -6.98
CA THR A 125 -10.63 -9.81 -6.84
C THR A 125 -9.79 -10.62 -7.81
N PHE A 126 -8.92 -9.95 -8.55
CA PHE A 126 -7.91 -10.61 -9.39
C PHE A 126 -6.54 -10.01 -9.12
N SER A 127 -5.59 -10.85 -8.71
CA SER A 127 -4.21 -10.48 -8.47
C SER A 127 -3.30 -11.36 -9.33
N PHE A 128 -2.45 -10.74 -10.14
CA PHE A 128 -1.51 -11.45 -10.99
C PHE A 128 -0.12 -10.83 -10.89
N SER A 129 0.85 -11.65 -10.47
CA SER A 129 2.26 -11.29 -10.36
C SER A 129 3.08 -12.27 -11.17
N THR A 130 3.94 -11.81 -12.07
CA THR A 130 4.80 -12.71 -12.86
C THR A 130 6.10 -12.03 -13.26
N ARG A 131 7.09 -12.82 -13.70
CA ARG A 131 8.25 -12.27 -14.40
C ARG A 131 7.92 -11.67 -15.77
N ASP A 132 8.69 -10.65 -16.18
CA ASP A 132 8.48 -9.85 -17.40
C ASP A 132 8.25 -10.72 -18.67
N SER A 133 8.99 -11.82 -18.81
CA SER A 133 8.92 -12.72 -19.97
C SER A 133 7.55 -13.40 -20.17
N ASN A 134 6.78 -13.58 -19.09
CA ASN A 134 5.52 -14.30 -19.10
C ASN A 134 4.31 -13.42 -19.41
N PHE A 135 4.48 -12.10 -19.45
CA PHE A 135 3.37 -11.19 -19.75
C PHE A 135 2.85 -11.26 -21.18
N GLY A 136 3.63 -11.78 -22.12
CA GLY A 136 3.14 -12.05 -23.47
C GLY A 136 1.87 -12.92 -23.45
N ALA A 137 1.80 -13.89 -22.53
CA ALA A 137 0.62 -14.73 -22.32
C ALA A 137 -0.61 -13.93 -21.86
N MET A 138 -0.40 -12.83 -21.15
CA MET A 138 -1.47 -11.99 -20.61
C MET A 138 -2.17 -11.15 -21.68
N ARG A 139 -1.61 -11.00 -22.88
CA ARG A 139 -2.31 -10.31 -23.99
C ARG A 139 -3.66 -10.97 -24.35
N ILE A 140 -3.87 -12.22 -23.96
CA ILE A 140 -5.13 -12.94 -24.13
C ILE A 140 -6.26 -12.36 -23.24
N LEU A 141 -5.95 -11.61 -22.18
CA LEU A 141 -6.93 -10.93 -21.32
C LEU A 141 -7.87 -9.97 -22.03
N GLY A 142 -7.45 -9.43 -23.17
CA GLY A 142 -8.06 -8.27 -23.80
C GLY A 142 -9.51 -8.41 -24.19
N CYS A 143 -10.07 -9.60 -24.11
CA CYS A 143 -11.42 -9.92 -24.56
C CYS A 143 -12.35 -10.31 -23.41
N THR A 144 -11.97 -10.06 -22.16
CA THR A 144 -12.66 -10.65 -21.01
C THR A 144 -13.56 -9.63 -20.30
N SER A 145 -14.85 -9.96 -20.16
CA SER A 145 -15.79 -9.18 -19.34
C SER A 145 -15.72 -9.65 -17.88
N ALA A 146 -15.45 -8.71 -16.96
CA ALA A 146 -15.39 -8.97 -15.53
C ALA A 146 -16.25 -7.93 -14.79
N PRO A 147 -17.59 -8.04 -14.88
CA PRO A 147 -18.52 -7.01 -14.39
C PRO A 147 -18.53 -6.89 -12.86
N LEU A 148 -18.13 -7.95 -12.14
CA LEU A 148 -18.07 -7.99 -10.68
C LEU A 148 -16.70 -7.58 -10.13
N LEU A 149 -15.71 -7.27 -10.98
CA LEU A 149 -14.34 -7.06 -10.55
C LEU A 149 -14.22 -5.73 -9.78
N GLU A 150 -14.00 -5.84 -8.48
CA GLU A 150 -13.82 -4.69 -7.58
C GLU A 150 -12.34 -4.36 -7.40
N THR A 151 -11.47 -5.37 -7.38
CA THR A 151 -10.03 -5.20 -7.12
C THR A 151 -9.19 -5.90 -8.19
N LEU A 152 -8.36 -5.13 -8.90
CA LEU A 152 -7.38 -5.61 -9.86
C LEU A 152 -5.97 -5.26 -9.41
N LYS A 153 -5.12 -6.26 -9.22
CA LYS A 153 -3.71 -6.11 -8.87
C LYS A 153 -2.85 -6.80 -9.90
N LEU A 154 -1.92 -6.05 -10.50
CA LEU A 154 -1.05 -6.56 -11.55
C LEU A 154 0.37 -6.14 -11.19
N SER A 155 1.31 -7.07 -11.18
CA SER A 155 2.71 -6.79 -10.84
C SER A 155 3.68 -7.53 -11.75
N ALA A 156 4.58 -6.80 -12.39
CA ALA A 156 5.72 -7.40 -13.08
C ALA A 156 6.94 -7.47 -12.16
N ILE A 157 7.54 -8.65 -12.04
CA ILE A 157 8.72 -8.94 -11.22
C ILE A 157 9.90 -9.09 -12.18
N GLY A 158 10.93 -8.25 -12.11
CA GLY A 158 12.01 -8.40 -13.08
C GLY A 158 13.02 -7.27 -13.13
N SER A 159 13.75 -7.22 -14.23
CA SER A 159 14.78 -6.22 -14.44
C SER A 159 14.14 -4.82 -14.53
N PRO A 160 14.80 -3.77 -14.02
CA PRO A 160 14.40 -2.38 -14.25
C PRO A 160 14.36 -1.98 -15.75
N THR A 161 14.82 -2.85 -16.66
CA THR A 161 14.89 -2.60 -18.10
C THR A 161 13.88 -3.42 -18.92
N GLY A 162 12.93 -4.10 -18.26
CA GLY A 162 11.95 -4.94 -18.94
C GLY A 162 11.10 -4.17 -19.95
N PRO A 163 10.70 -4.80 -21.07
CA PRO A 163 9.86 -4.14 -22.07
C PRO A 163 8.51 -3.75 -21.47
N ASP A 164 8.02 -2.56 -21.82
CA ASP A 164 6.69 -2.12 -21.42
C ASP A 164 5.64 -3.08 -21.97
N VAL A 165 5.01 -3.83 -21.07
CA VAL A 165 3.90 -4.71 -21.42
C VAL A 165 2.65 -3.85 -21.50
N ALA A 166 2.20 -3.57 -22.72
CA ALA A 166 0.88 -3.04 -22.95
C ALA A 166 -0.16 -4.12 -22.64
N PHE A 167 -0.95 -3.88 -21.58
CA PHE A 167 -2.15 -4.67 -21.36
C PHE A 167 -3.21 -4.29 -22.39
N PRO A 168 -3.91 -5.29 -22.95
CA PRO A 168 -5.05 -5.00 -23.80
C PRO A 168 -6.14 -4.28 -22.98
N PRO A 169 -6.98 -3.45 -23.64
CA PRO A 169 -8.00 -2.68 -22.93
C PRO A 169 -8.99 -3.62 -22.24
N PHE A 170 -9.25 -3.36 -20.97
CA PHE A 170 -10.43 -3.92 -20.32
C PHE A 170 -11.63 -3.09 -20.80
N TRP A 171 -12.48 -3.70 -21.62
CA TRP A 171 -13.58 -2.98 -22.28
C TRP A 171 -14.65 -2.50 -21.31
N SER A 172 -14.83 -3.15 -20.15
CA SER A 172 -15.77 -2.69 -19.12
C SER A 172 -15.44 -3.32 -17.75
N LEU A 173 -15.09 -2.49 -16.77
CA LEU A 173 -14.91 -2.89 -15.37
C LEU A 173 -15.79 -2.00 -14.45
N PRO A 174 -17.13 -2.08 -14.59
CA PRO A 174 -18.05 -1.12 -13.99
C PRO A 174 -18.06 -1.13 -12.46
N ALA A 175 -17.59 -2.22 -11.84
CA ALA A 175 -17.49 -2.38 -10.39
C ALA A 175 -16.10 -2.04 -9.83
N LEU A 176 -15.12 -1.65 -10.66
CA LEU A 176 -13.73 -1.50 -10.23
C LEU A 176 -13.57 -0.34 -9.24
N LYS A 177 -13.14 -0.69 -8.03
CA LYS A 177 -12.85 0.24 -6.92
C LYS A 177 -11.37 0.38 -6.66
N CYS A 178 -10.59 -0.68 -6.86
CA CYS A 178 -9.17 -0.71 -6.56
C CYS A 178 -8.36 -1.22 -7.75
N LEU A 179 -7.43 -0.40 -8.23
CA LEU A 179 -6.48 -0.76 -9.27
C LEU A 179 -5.06 -0.58 -8.75
N MET A 180 -4.27 -1.66 -8.78
CA MET A 180 -2.85 -1.62 -8.46
C MET A 180 -2.07 -2.18 -9.65
N ALA A 181 -1.17 -1.38 -10.20
CA ALA A 181 -0.32 -1.74 -11.31
C ALA A 181 1.13 -1.43 -10.96
N CYS A 182 1.93 -2.48 -10.83
CA CYS A 182 3.36 -2.38 -10.60
C CYS A 182 4.11 -2.76 -11.87
N ARG A 183 4.84 -1.81 -12.47
CA ARG A 183 5.63 -2.01 -13.71
C ARG A 183 4.81 -2.47 -14.92
N ILE A 184 3.54 -2.08 -15.02
CA ILE A 184 2.64 -2.48 -16.09
C ILE A 184 1.96 -1.26 -16.69
N HIS A 185 1.88 -1.21 -18.02
CA HIS A 185 1.13 -0.20 -18.73
C HIS A 185 -0.30 -0.68 -18.97
N LEU A 186 -1.26 -0.10 -18.26
CA LEU A 186 -2.68 -0.41 -18.43
C LEU A 186 -3.37 0.59 -19.36
N GLN A 187 -4.44 0.14 -20.00
CA GLN A 187 -5.44 1.02 -20.60
C GLN A 187 -6.77 0.72 -19.93
N VAL A 188 -7.26 1.65 -19.12
CA VAL A 188 -8.52 1.47 -18.41
C VAL A 188 -9.62 2.26 -19.09
N SER A 189 -10.60 1.47 -19.48
CA SER A 189 -11.93 1.79 -19.95
C SER A 189 -12.68 2.78 -19.06
N ASP A 190 -13.48 2.18 -18.21
CA ASP A 190 -14.44 2.84 -17.36
C ASP A 190 -13.99 2.60 -15.92
N ALA A 191 -13.73 3.70 -15.20
CA ALA A 191 -13.18 3.68 -13.84
C ALA A 191 -13.87 4.72 -12.95
N ASP A 192 -15.15 4.99 -13.20
CA ASP A 192 -15.90 6.05 -12.52
C ASP A 192 -16.06 5.77 -11.01
N ARG A 193 -15.97 4.49 -10.62
CA ARG A 193 -16.03 4.03 -9.22
C ARG A 193 -14.66 3.81 -8.58
N LEU A 194 -13.57 4.20 -9.25
CA LEU A 194 -12.24 3.94 -8.75
C LEU A 194 -11.94 4.78 -7.50
N GLU A 195 -11.73 4.11 -6.39
CA GLU A 195 -11.41 4.69 -5.08
C GLU A 195 -9.91 4.64 -4.77
N ILE A 196 -9.22 3.61 -5.26
CA ILE A 196 -7.80 3.36 -5.04
C ILE A 196 -7.10 3.14 -6.38
N LEU A 197 -6.09 3.95 -6.65
CA LEU A 197 -5.22 3.81 -7.81
C LEU A 197 -3.75 3.80 -7.35
N ASP A 198 -3.08 2.67 -7.52
CA ASP A 198 -1.65 2.53 -7.24
C ASP A 198 -0.89 2.24 -8.53
N LEU A 199 -0.07 3.19 -8.97
CA LEU A 199 0.80 3.10 -10.13
C LEU A 199 2.25 3.12 -9.65
N SER A 200 2.82 1.94 -9.42
CA SER A 200 4.17 1.81 -8.87
C SER A 200 5.17 1.31 -9.93
N TYR A 201 6.34 1.94 -9.98
CA TYR A 201 7.45 1.64 -10.91
C TYR A 201 7.05 1.55 -12.39
N THR A 202 6.07 2.32 -12.85
CA THR A 202 5.74 2.41 -14.27
C THR A 202 6.86 3.14 -15.01
N TYR A 203 7.39 2.58 -16.10
CA TYR A 203 8.38 3.26 -16.96
C TYR A 203 7.72 4.38 -17.77
N ALA A 204 8.42 4.92 -18.77
CA ALA A 204 8.06 6.13 -19.53
C ALA A 204 6.57 6.24 -19.97
N GLY A 205 5.83 5.12 -20.11
CA GLY A 205 4.39 5.10 -20.38
C GLY A 205 3.46 5.36 -19.18
N GLY A 206 3.91 5.30 -17.92
CA GLY A 206 3.06 5.58 -16.74
C GLY A 206 2.49 7.00 -16.73
N GLY A 207 3.27 7.96 -17.22
CA GLY A 207 2.82 9.33 -17.45
C GLY A 207 1.73 9.40 -18.50
N GLU A 208 1.80 8.56 -19.53
CA GLU A 208 0.74 8.46 -20.54
C GLU A 208 -0.54 7.87 -19.94
N LEU A 209 -0.48 6.87 -19.07
CA LEU A 209 -1.67 6.35 -18.39
C LEU A 209 -2.29 7.38 -17.44
N ALA A 210 -1.50 8.02 -16.58
CA ALA A 210 -1.99 9.09 -15.72
C ALA A 210 -2.60 10.24 -16.55
N THR A 211 -1.96 10.59 -17.66
CA THR A 211 -2.43 11.60 -18.62
C THR A 211 -3.68 11.14 -19.37
N LYS A 212 -3.78 9.86 -19.75
CA LYS A 212 -4.93 9.28 -20.45
C LYS A 212 -6.12 9.15 -19.52
N LEU A 213 -5.91 8.73 -18.27
CA LEU A 213 -6.93 8.76 -17.23
C LEU A 213 -7.39 10.21 -17.04
N ALA A 214 -6.47 11.15 -16.82
CA ALA A 214 -6.81 12.57 -16.70
C ALA A 214 -7.60 13.09 -17.92
N ARG A 215 -7.14 12.81 -19.15
CA ARG A 215 -7.82 13.21 -20.40
C ARG A 215 -9.18 12.56 -20.56
N ARG A 216 -9.29 11.25 -20.29
CA ARG A 216 -10.54 10.50 -20.46
C ARG A 216 -11.57 11.00 -19.47
N PHE A 217 -11.17 11.15 -18.22
CA PHE A 217 -12.07 11.73 -17.24
C PHE A 217 -12.45 13.17 -17.65
N ALA A 218 -11.51 13.99 -18.15
CA ALA A 218 -11.81 15.33 -18.69
C ALA A 218 -12.86 15.33 -19.81
N SER A 219 -12.75 14.33 -20.69
CA SER A 219 -13.62 14.14 -21.85
C SER A 219 -14.94 13.46 -21.50
N GLY A 220 -15.12 13.05 -20.24
CA GLY A 220 -16.35 12.48 -19.74
C GLY A 220 -17.53 13.35 -20.16
N SER A 221 -18.56 12.69 -20.70
CA SER A 221 -19.76 13.32 -21.26
C SER A 221 -20.22 14.49 -20.40
N ARG A 222 -20.46 15.65 -21.04
CA ARG A 222 -20.99 16.87 -20.40
C ARG A 222 -22.26 16.61 -19.57
N ASP A 223 -22.93 15.47 -19.78
CA ASP A 223 -24.23 15.18 -19.22
C ASP A 223 -24.22 14.47 -17.85
N THR A 224 -23.07 13.96 -17.39
CA THR A 224 -22.93 13.46 -16.00
C THR A 224 -21.50 13.65 -15.51
N PRO A 225 -21.18 14.73 -14.75
CA PRO A 225 -19.94 14.82 -14.02
C PRO A 225 -20.00 13.80 -12.88
N ALA A 226 -19.70 12.53 -13.17
CA ALA A 226 -19.45 11.53 -12.15
C ALA A 226 -18.26 12.06 -11.34
N THR A 227 -18.54 12.56 -10.13
CA THR A 227 -17.50 13.04 -9.24
C THR A 227 -16.59 11.85 -8.94
N PRO A 228 -15.29 11.96 -9.26
CA PRO A 228 -14.36 10.86 -9.10
C PRO A 228 -14.26 10.49 -7.62
N CYS A 229 -14.56 9.23 -7.31
CA CYS A 229 -14.50 8.68 -5.96
C CYS A 229 -13.07 8.40 -5.47
N LEU A 230 -12.05 8.90 -6.18
CA LEU A 230 -10.66 8.57 -5.92
C LEU A 230 -10.21 9.17 -4.59
N ARG A 231 -9.94 8.29 -3.61
CA ARG A 231 -9.50 8.65 -2.26
C ARG A 231 -8.02 8.38 -2.05
N HIS A 232 -7.49 7.33 -2.68
CA HIS A 232 -6.11 6.89 -2.54
C HIS A 232 -5.42 6.89 -3.89
N PHE A 233 -4.32 7.64 -3.97
CA PHE A 233 -3.49 7.66 -5.17
C PHE A 233 -2.03 7.41 -4.80
N THR A 234 -1.44 6.37 -5.37
CA THR A 234 0.01 6.13 -5.32
C THR A 234 0.57 6.30 -6.73
N LEU A 235 1.65 7.06 -6.83
CA LEU A 235 2.42 7.25 -8.05
C LEU A 235 3.91 7.13 -7.74
N ARG A 236 4.54 6.05 -8.21
CA ARG A 236 5.99 5.89 -8.16
C ARG A 236 6.49 5.68 -9.57
N ALA A 237 7.05 6.69 -10.20
CA ALA A 237 7.43 6.58 -11.61
C ALA A 237 8.76 7.29 -11.85
N PRO A 238 9.87 6.54 -12.04
CA PRO A 238 11.11 7.16 -12.48
C PRO A 238 10.87 7.74 -13.87
N HIS A 239 11.14 9.03 -14.04
CA HIS A 239 10.99 9.75 -15.32
C HIS A 239 9.56 9.94 -15.81
N LEU A 240 8.59 10.09 -14.90
CA LEU A 240 7.30 10.66 -15.26
C LEU A 240 7.54 11.98 -15.99
N THR A 241 6.88 12.20 -17.13
CA THR A 241 6.79 13.54 -17.71
C THR A 241 5.32 13.89 -17.77
N LEU A 242 4.88 14.82 -16.91
CA LEU A 242 3.52 15.34 -16.96
C LEU A 242 3.37 16.32 -18.13
N ARG A 243 3.60 15.85 -19.36
CA ARG A 243 3.33 16.61 -20.58
C ARG A 243 1.89 16.32 -21.02
N GLY A 244 0.94 16.89 -20.29
CA GLY A 244 -0.49 16.53 -20.37
C GLY A 244 -1.45 17.72 -20.34
N PRO A 245 -2.77 17.48 -20.48
CA PRO A 245 -3.81 18.51 -20.64
C PRO A 245 -3.87 19.48 -19.46
N SER A 246 -4.69 20.54 -19.57
CA SER A 246 -4.74 21.64 -18.59
C SER A 246 -4.77 21.13 -17.14
N THR A 247 -3.90 21.70 -16.31
CA THR A 247 -3.83 21.53 -14.85
C THR A 247 -5.20 21.54 -14.16
N ALA A 248 -6.14 22.32 -14.70
CA ALA A 248 -7.52 22.41 -14.25
C ALA A 248 -8.27 21.06 -14.25
N THR A 249 -8.00 20.22 -15.26
CA THR A 249 -8.63 18.90 -15.38
C THR A 249 -8.18 18.00 -14.24
N PHE A 250 -6.87 17.87 -14.05
CA PHE A 250 -6.31 16.99 -13.04
C PHE A 250 -6.75 17.39 -11.63
N SER A 251 -6.82 18.70 -11.35
CA SER A 251 -7.27 19.23 -10.05
C SER A 251 -8.68 18.77 -9.66
N ALA A 252 -9.62 18.69 -10.60
CA ALA A 252 -10.97 18.19 -10.32
C ALA A 252 -10.98 16.71 -9.88
N TYR A 253 -10.05 15.89 -10.41
CA TYR A 253 -9.96 14.47 -10.07
C TYR A 253 -9.38 14.19 -8.71
N ILE A 254 -8.41 14.99 -8.33
CA ILE A 254 -7.73 14.81 -7.07
C ILE A 254 -8.37 15.59 -5.93
N ALA A 255 -9.44 16.35 -6.19
CA ALA A 255 -10.15 17.13 -5.19
C ALA A 255 -10.63 16.31 -3.99
N ALA A 256 -10.97 15.03 -4.20
CA ALA A 256 -11.44 14.09 -3.19
C ALA A 256 -10.33 13.21 -2.58
N LEU A 257 -9.05 13.37 -2.98
CA LEU A 257 -7.98 12.54 -2.42
C LEU A 257 -7.78 12.85 -0.94
N THR A 258 -7.84 11.80 -0.13
CA THR A 258 -7.46 11.80 1.28
C THR A 258 -6.03 11.30 1.46
N THR A 259 -5.56 10.42 0.57
CA THR A 259 -4.25 9.77 0.67
C THR A 259 -3.49 9.89 -0.63
N LEU A 260 -2.29 10.47 -0.56
CA LEU A 260 -1.39 10.62 -1.70
C LEU A 260 -0.02 10.03 -1.38
N ARG A 261 0.50 9.17 -2.25
CA ARG A 261 1.84 8.61 -2.15
C ARG A 261 2.60 8.90 -3.43
N LEU A 262 3.67 9.68 -3.34
CA LEU A 262 4.56 10.01 -4.45
C LEU A 262 5.92 9.38 -4.20
N GLY A 263 6.59 8.94 -5.27
CA GLY A 263 8.00 8.59 -5.19
C GLY A 263 8.70 8.49 -6.53
N ASN A 264 10.04 8.56 -6.51
CA ASN A 264 10.88 8.57 -7.71
C ASN A 264 10.53 9.67 -8.75
N LEU A 265 9.94 10.78 -8.32
CA LEU A 265 9.57 11.89 -9.21
C LEU A 265 10.71 12.90 -9.38
N GLY A 266 10.77 13.53 -10.56
CA GLY A 266 11.65 14.66 -10.82
C GLY A 266 11.13 15.96 -10.18
N ILE A 267 12.02 16.95 -10.03
CA ILE A 267 11.67 18.27 -9.48
C ILE A 267 10.59 18.94 -10.32
N GLY A 268 10.72 18.89 -11.64
CA GLY A 268 9.77 19.50 -12.57
C GLY A 268 8.36 18.94 -12.45
N ASP A 269 8.22 17.61 -12.30
CA ASP A 269 6.90 16.98 -12.16
C ASP A 269 6.23 17.33 -10.84
N LEU A 270 7.00 17.36 -9.74
CA LEU A 270 6.48 17.79 -8.46
C LEU A 270 6.02 19.25 -8.48
N GLN A 271 6.80 20.14 -9.11
CA GLN A 271 6.43 21.55 -9.24
C GLN A 271 5.08 21.74 -9.94
N GLN A 272 4.75 20.86 -10.90
CA GLN A 272 3.46 20.89 -11.60
C GLN A 272 2.32 20.26 -10.80
N LEU A 273 2.60 19.24 -9.99
CA LEU A 273 1.59 18.56 -9.17
C LEU A 273 1.20 19.37 -7.92
N ILE A 274 2.14 20.06 -7.31
CA ILE A 274 1.97 20.75 -6.01
C ILE A 274 0.77 21.72 -6.00
N PRO A 275 0.61 22.63 -6.99
CA PRO A 275 -0.54 23.54 -7.03
C PRO A 275 -1.89 22.84 -7.15
N LEU A 276 -1.90 21.56 -7.55
CA LEU A 276 -3.11 20.79 -7.79
C LEU A 276 -3.54 19.97 -6.57
N LEU A 277 -2.65 19.82 -5.58
CA LEU A 277 -2.90 18.99 -4.40
C LEU A 277 -4.14 19.48 -3.63
N PRO A 278 -5.05 18.57 -3.25
CA PRO A 278 -6.26 18.97 -2.54
C PRO A 278 -5.95 19.43 -1.12
N ARG A 279 -6.75 20.37 -0.63
CA ARG A 279 -6.69 20.82 0.77
C ARG A 279 -7.23 19.78 1.76
N LEU A 280 -8.00 18.81 1.27
CA LEU A 280 -8.57 17.70 2.02
C LEU A 280 -7.58 16.53 2.24
N LEU A 281 -6.33 16.68 1.80
CA LEU A 281 -5.32 15.64 1.94
C LEU A 281 -5.03 15.35 3.41
N GLU A 282 -5.30 14.12 3.86
CA GLU A 282 -5.09 13.65 5.23
C GLU A 282 -3.75 12.93 5.39
N GLU A 283 -3.32 12.21 4.37
CA GLU A 283 -2.06 11.46 4.36
C GLU A 283 -1.22 11.77 3.13
N LEU A 284 0.03 12.17 3.36
CA LEU A 284 1.02 12.42 2.31
C LEU A 284 2.24 11.54 2.55
N THR A 285 2.60 10.75 1.54
CA THR A 285 3.82 9.94 1.54
C THR A 285 4.70 10.37 0.38
N LEU A 286 5.96 10.62 0.69
CA LEU A 286 6.97 11.20 -0.18
C LEU A 286 8.20 10.29 -0.13
N CYS A 287 8.16 9.15 -0.83
CA CYS A 287 9.19 8.10 -0.77
C CYS A 287 10.22 8.24 -1.88
N ASP A 288 11.43 7.71 -1.65
CA ASP A 288 12.45 7.55 -2.70
C ASP A 288 12.73 8.85 -3.49
N MET A 289 12.76 9.98 -2.78
CA MET A 289 13.09 11.29 -3.36
C MET A 289 14.47 11.73 -2.90
N PHE A 290 15.25 12.25 -3.84
CA PHE A 290 16.51 12.90 -3.51
C PHE A 290 16.27 14.13 -2.63
N PRO A 291 17.18 14.46 -1.69
CA PRO A 291 17.02 15.63 -0.82
C PRO A 291 16.77 16.93 -1.57
N LEU A 292 17.41 17.13 -2.73
CA LEU A 292 17.21 18.30 -3.59
C LEU A 292 15.77 18.37 -4.14
N VAL A 293 15.17 17.21 -4.43
CA VAL A 293 13.78 17.12 -4.92
C VAL A 293 12.80 17.49 -3.80
N LEU A 294 13.04 17.01 -2.57
CA LEU A 294 12.25 17.39 -1.41
C LEU A 294 12.38 18.88 -1.07
N ALA A 295 13.59 19.45 -1.18
CA ALA A 295 13.81 20.88 -1.01
C ALA A 295 13.05 21.70 -2.07
N GLY A 296 13.09 21.26 -3.34
CA GLY A 296 12.30 21.86 -4.41
C GLY A 296 10.79 21.79 -4.14
N PHE A 297 10.30 20.65 -3.67
CA PHE A 297 8.90 20.48 -3.26
C PHE A 297 8.51 21.49 -2.18
N ALA A 298 9.29 21.58 -1.11
CA ALA A 298 9.04 22.52 -0.02
C ALA A 298 9.09 23.99 -0.50
N ALA A 299 10.07 24.35 -1.31
CA ALA A 299 10.16 25.69 -1.89
C ALA A 299 8.90 26.04 -2.71
N THR A 300 8.38 25.10 -3.50
CA THR A 300 7.14 25.31 -4.25
C THR A 300 5.92 25.45 -3.35
N VAL A 301 5.80 24.64 -2.29
CA VAL A 301 4.75 24.78 -1.27
C VAL A 301 4.80 26.17 -0.64
N HIS A 302 6.00 26.66 -0.29
CA HIS A 302 6.19 28.00 0.26
C HIS A 302 5.82 29.11 -0.74
N ASN A 303 6.36 29.05 -1.95
CA ASN A 303 6.17 30.08 -2.97
C ASN A 303 4.71 30.22 -3.42
N HIS A 304 3.93 29.14 -3.38
CA HIS A 304 2.51 29.15 -3.72
C HIS A 304 1.59 29.30 -2.50
N CYS A 305 2.15 29.55 -1.31
CA CYS A 305 1.39 29.67 -0.06
C CYS A 305 0.42 28.49 0.17
N ILE A 306 0.86 27.28 -0.17
CA ILE A 306 0.02 26.08 -0.05
C ILE A 306 0.00 25.63 1.40
N VAL A 307 -1.21 25.37 1.89
CA VAL A 307 -1.47 24.87 3.24
C VAL A 307 -2.28 23.59 3.13
N PHE A 308 -1.91 22.59 3.92
CA PHE A 308 -2.57 21.31 4.07
C PHE A 308 -3.23 21.24 5.46
N PRO A 309 -4.38 21.93 5.65
CA PRO A 309 -5.01 22.02 6.97
C PRO A 309 -5.53 20.66 7.48
N ALA A 310 -5.87 19.75 6.57
CA ALA A 310 -6.37 18.41 6.90
C ALA A 310 -5.25 17.37 7.08
N LEU A 311 -3.98 17.69 6.82
CA LEU A 311 -2.90 16.71 6.81
C LEU A 311 -2.59 16.21 8.22
N GLN A 312 -2.89 14.94 8.47
CA GLN A 312 -2.69 14.27 9.75
C GLN A 312 -1.48 13.34 9.74
N ALA A 313 -1.10 12.79 8.59
CA ALA A 313 0.04 11.88 8.46
C ALA A 313 0.99 12.29 7.33
N LEU A 314 2.27 12.34 7.65
CA LEU A 314 3.34 12.65 6.69
C LEU A 314 4.41 11.58 6.79
N THR A 315 4.75 10.97 5.66
CA THR A 315 5.87 10.02 5.55
C THR A 315 6.88 10.56 4.56
N LEU A 316 8.12 10.75 4.98
CA LEU A 316 9.21 11.23 4.13
C LEU A 316 10.29 10.15 3.99
N GLY A 317 10.66 9.87 2.76
CA GLY A 317 11.73 8.94 2.37
C GLY A 317 13.12 9.45 2.73
N THR A 318 13.29 10.77 2.77
CA THR A 318 14.52 11.47 3.13
C THR A 318 14.15 12.69 3.98
N ALA A 319 14.96 13.01 4.99
CA ALA A 319 14.79 14.20 5.81
C ALA A 319 15.67 15.34 5.30
N HIS A 320 15.15 16.57 5.30
CA HIS A 320 15.90 17.79 5.01
C HIS A 320 15.36 18.93 5.88
N ALA A 321 16.19 19.49 6.76
CA ALA A 321 15.76 20.43 7.81
C ALA A 321 14.95 21.62 7.27
N VAL A 322 15.45 22.29 6.23
CA VAL A 322 14.77 23.44 5.62
C VAL A 322 13.38 23.06 5.07
N ALA A 323 13.27 21.86 4.46
CA ALA A 323 12.02 21.39 3.89
C ALA A 323 11.01 21.07 4.99
N LEU A 324 11.47 20.42 6.07
CA LEU A 324 10.67 20.13 7.26
C LEU A 324 10.15 21.42 7.91
N GLY A 325 10.96 22.47 8.02
CA GLY A 325 10.52 23.76 8.57
C GLY A 325 9.41 24.42 7.75
N ILE A 326 9.48 24.33 6.42
CA ILE A 326 8.41 24.81 5.54
C ILE A 326 7.16 23.94 5.69
N LEU A 327 7.30 22.62 5.67
CA LEU A 327 6.18 21.68 5.80
C LEU A 327 5.50 21.80 7.17
N ALA A 328 6.24 22.11 8.23
CA ALA A 328 5.69 22.37 9.56
C ALA A 328 4.69 23.53 9.56
N ARG A 329 5.00 24.61 8.83
CA ARG A 329 4.07 25.74 8.66
C ARG A 329 2.89 25.39 7.75
N ALA A 330 3.13 24.59 6.72
CA ALA A 330 2.08 24.19 5.78
C ALA A 330 1.11 23.15 6.36
N SER A 331 1.48 22.39 7.41
CA SER A 331 0.69 21.28 7.94
C SER A 331 0.51 21.34 9.47
N PRO A 332 -0.18 22.38 10.00
CA PRO A 332 -0.28 22.59 11.45
C PRO A 332 -1.02 21.47 12.21
N ALA A 333 -1.87 20.70 11.53
CA ALA A 333 -2.67 19.61 12.10
C ALA A 333 -1.96 18.24 12.10
N LEU A 334 -0.67 18.19 11.75
CA LEU A 334 0.06 16.92 11.63
C LEU A 334 0.12 16.17 12.97
N ARG A 335 -0.31 14.91 12.98
CA ARG A 335 -0.34 14.03 14.16
C ARG A 335 0.64 12.86 14.06
N ARG A 336 0.96 12.41 12.85
CA ARG A 336 1.87 11.30 12.59
C ARG A 336 2.97 11.74 11.62
N LEU A 337 4.22 11.55 12.01
CA LEU A 337 5.38 11.81 11.16
C LEU A 337 6.22 10.53 11.08
N SER A 338 6.53 10.08 9.88
CA SER A 338 7.47 8.99 9.63
C SER A 338 8.63 9.51 8.80
N LEU A 339 9.85 9.38 9.31
CA LEU A 339 11.09 9.76 8.65
C LEU A 339 11.91 8.50 8.37
N ARG A 340 12.31 8.31 7.12
CA ARG A 340 13.28 7.30 6.68
C ARG A 340 14.72 7.87 6.76
N PRO A 341 15.75 7.02 6.55
CA PRO A 341 17.13 7.37 6.85
C PRO A 341 17.57 8.65 6.14
N GLY A 342 18.25 9.55 6.85
CA GLY A 342 18.70 10.84 6.34
C GLY A 342 19.21 11.75 7.45
N ASP A 343 19.20 13.06 7.21
CA ASP A 343 19.65 14.09 8.16
C ASP A 343 18.69 14.25 9.36
N THR A 344 18.71 13.26 10.27
CA THR A 344 17.98 13.31 11.55
C THR A 344 18.48 14.43 12.45
N GLY A 345 19.77 14.79 12.35
CA GLY A 345 20.37 15.90 13.08
C GLY A 345 19.73 17.23 12.72
N GLY A 346 19.58 17.52 11.43
CA GLY A 346 18.87 18.71 10.96
C GLY A 346 17.40 18.75 11.38
N PHE A 347 16.72 17.60 11.44
CA PHE A 347 15.36 17.51 11.97
C PHE A 347 15.29 17.82 13.47
N VAL A 348 16.17 17.23 14.28
CA VAL A 348 16.21 17.47 15.73
C VAL A 348 16.59 18.91 16.04
N ALA A 349 17.51 19.49 15.27
CA ALA A 349 17.90 20.89 15.41
C ALA A 349 16.72 21.86 15.24
N MET A 350 15.65 21.48 14.54
CA MET A 350 14.43 22.30 14.45
C MET A 350 13.63 22.39 15.76
N PHE A 351 13.88 21.49 16.72
CA PHE A 351 13.27 21.51 18.04
C PHE A 351 14.20 22.06 19.11
N ALA A 352 15.48 22.26 18.79
CA ALA A 352 16.41 22.89 19.71
C ALA A 352 15.98 24.35 19.95
N PRO A 353 16.07 24.85 21.20
CA PRO A 353 15.89 26.28 21.46
C PRO A 353 16.89 27.04 20.58
N LEU A 354 16.41 28.01 19.80
CA LEU A 354 17.29 28.94 19.11
C LEU A 354 18.03 29.72 20.20
N ALA A 355 19.31 29.38 20.41
CA ALA A 355 20.09 29.86 21.56
C ALA A 355 20.36 31.38 21.59
N ASP A 356 19.90 32.13 20.59
CA ASP A 356 20.27 33.53 20.34
C ASP A 356 19.10 34.50 20.21
N THR A 357 17.85 34.08 20.45
CA THR A 357 16.73 35.03 20.43
C THR A 357 16.52 35.63 21.81
N ASP A 358 16.52 36.98 21.89
CA ASP A 358 16.26 37.84 23.06
C ASP A 358 15.70 37.10 24.28
N ALA A 359 16.42 37.18 25.42
CA ALA A 359 16.05 36.50 26.67
C ALA A 359 14.63 36.84 27.18
N ASP A 360 14.00 37.90 26.64
CA ASP A 360 12.65 38.35 26.99
C ASP A 360 11.55 37.88 26.00
N ALA A 361 11.88 37.25 24.88
CA ALA A 361 10.90 36.77 23.92
C ALA A 361 10.29 35.42 24.37
N ALA A 362 8.96 35.32 24.38
CA ALA A 362 8.28 34.05 24.64
C ALA A 362 8.76 32.97 23.65
N PRO A 363 9.09 31.76 24.12
CA PRO A 363 9.63 30.71 23.25
C PRO A 363 8.63 30.39 22.13
N ALA A 364 9.12 30.34 20.89
CA ALA A 364 8.30 29.99 19.74
C ALA A 364 7.71 28.58 19.92
N PRO A 365 6.45 28.35 19.54
CA PRO A 365 5.86 27.02 19.66
C PRO A 365 6.65 26.01 18.81
N PRO A 366 6.83 24.77 19.30
CA PRO A 366 7.59 23.77 18.58
C PRO A 366 6.90 23.42 17.25
N PRO A 367 7.66 23.00 16.22
CA PRO A 367 7.06 22.58 14.97
C PRO A 367 6.12 21.38 15.21
N TRP A 368 4.95 21.42 14.56
CA TRP A 368 3.85 20.46 14.76
C TRP A 368 3.46 20.28 16.24
N PRO A 369 2.78 21.26 16.84
CA PRO A 369 2.33 21.16 18.24
C PRO A 369 1.39 19.97 18.45
N GLN A 370 0.68 19.51 17.41
CA GLN A 370 -0.23 18.36 17.46
C GLN A 370 0.44 17.00 17.17
N LEU A 371 1.75 16.94 16.94
CA LEU A 371 2.44 15.69 16.65
C LEU A 371 2.34 14.74 17.84
N ARG A 372 1.79 13.54 17.62
CA ARG A 372 1.60 12.51 18.65
C ARG A 372 2.39 11.24 18.39
N ALA A 373 2.65 10.90 17.13
CA ALA A 373 3.40 9.72 16.77
C ALA A 373 4.56 10.08 15.84
N LEU A 374 5.76 9.61 16.21
CA LEU A 374 6.97 9.78 15.43
C LEU A 374 7.56 8.40 15.12
N LYS A 375 7.83 8.13 13.86
CA LYS A 375 8.57 6.96 13.41
C LYS A 375 9.87 7.42 12.76
N ILE A 376 11.00 6.90 13.21
CA ILE A 376 12.30 7.21 12.63
C ILE A 376 12.98 5.88 12.29
N SER A 377 13.37 5.76 11.03
CA SER A 377 14.11 4.61 10.52
C SER A 377 15.47 5.07 10.01
N GLY A 378 16.55 4.38 10.38
CA GLY A 378 17.87 4.56 9.76
C GLY A 378 19.07 4.39 10.69
N PRO A 379 20.25 4.07 10.11
CA PRO A 379 21.47 3.82 10.86
C PRO A 379 21.96 5.05 11.62
N ASP A 380 21.76 6.25 11.08
CA ASP A 380 22.32 7.49 11.64
C ASP A 380 21.45 8.12 12.75
N THR A 381 20.47 7.38 13.26
CA THR A 381 19.56 7.89 14.29
C THR A 381 20.28 7.97 15.63
N ASP A 382 20.71 9.17 16.02
CA ASP A 382 21.29 9.45 17.34
C ASP A 382 20.19 9.55 18.42
N LEU A 383 20.19 8.63 19.39
CA LEU A 383 19.24 8.65 20.50
C LEU A 383 19.40 9.86 21.42
N LEU A 384 20.61 10.42 21.54
CA LEU A 384 20.80 11.60 22.36
C LEU A 384 20.03 12.78 21.76
N GLN A 385 20.10 12.92 20.44
CA GLN A 385 19.29 13.89 19.70
C GLN A 385 17.79 13.62 19.84
N LEU A 386 17.35 12.36 19.79
CA LEU A 386 15.95 12.03 20.05
C LEU A 386 15.53 12.41 21.47
N ARG A 387 16.35 12.12 22.47
CA ARG A 387 16.11 12.54 23.86
C ARG A 387 15.93 14.05 23.94
N THR A 388 16.84 14.83 23.35
CA THR A 388 16.73 16.30 23.31
C THR A 388 15.42 16.77 22.67
N LEU A 389 14.99 16.13 21.59
CA LEU A 389 13.70 16.44 20.95
C LEU A 389 12.52 16.15 21.89
N ILE A 390 12.50 15.00 22.57
CA ILE A 390 11.43 14.63 23.49
C ILE A 390 11.40 15.56 24.71
N GLU A 391 12.56 15.89 25.29
CA GLU A 391 12.68 16.86 26.38
C GLU A 391 12.15 18.23 25.96
N ALA A 392 12.53 18.73 24.78
CA ALA A 392 12.01 19.99 24.24
C ALA A 392 10.48 19.96 24.09
N ARG A 393 9.91 18.86 23.59
CA ARG A 393 8.45 18.73 23.46
C ARG A 393 7.72 18.63 24.80
N LEU A 394 8.32 17.96 25.79
CA LEU A 394 7.79 17.89 27.15
C LEU A 394 7.75 19.27 27.79
N ALA A 395 8.82 20.06 27.63
CA ALA A 395 8.89 21.43 28.14
C ALA A 395 7.80 22.35 27.57
N HIS A 396 7.38 22.11 26.32
CA HIS A 396 6.29 22.85 25.67
C HIS A 396 4.88 22.28 25.92
N GLY A 397 4.75 21.25 26.76
CA GLY A 397 3.46 20.62 27.07
C GLY A 397 2.84 19.86 25.89
N CYS A 398 3.63 19.46 24.89
CA CYS A 398 3.18 18.71 23.73
C CYS A 398 3.89 17.33 23.60
N PRO A 399 3.76 16.44 24.59
CA PRO A 399 4.46 15.15 24.60
C PRO A 399 4.08 14.27 23.40
N LEU A 400 5.02 13.42 22.97
CA LEU A 400 4.70 12.35 22.03
C LEU A 400 4.03 11.19 22.76
N ALA A 401 2.97 10.64 22.17
CA ALA A 401 2.30 9.44 22.66
C ALA A 401 2.96 8.15 22.13
N ALA A 402 3.55 8.19 20.94
CA ALA A 402 4.21 7.04 20.34
C ALA A 402 5.52 7.42 19.66
N LEU A 403 6.55 6.60 19.89
CA LEU A 403 7.84 6.69 19.23
C LEU A 403 8.26 5.31 18.73
N GLU A 404 8.43 5.17 17.43
CA GLU A 404 8.96 3.95 16.80
C GLU A 404 10.36 4.24 16.25
N VAL A 405 11.36 3.52 16.75
CA VAL A 405 12.75 3.65 16.30
C VAL A 405 13.17 2.34 15.65
N ASP A 406 13.56 2.43 14.38
CA ASP A 406 14.05 1.33 13.56
C ASP A 406 15.49 1.63 13.17
N THR A 407 16.43 1.20 14.02
CA THR A 407 17.86 1.44 13.84
C THR A 407 18.65 0.15 14.08
N PRO A 408 19.59 -0.19 13.17
CA PRO A 408 20.49 -1.33 13.36
C PRO A 408 21.60 -1.06 14.39
N VAL A 409 21.80 0.19 14.81
CA VAL A 409 22.94 0.57 15.66
C VAL A 409 22.72 0.15 17.12
N VAL A 410 23.80 -0.26 17.79
CA VAL A 410 23.80 -0.53 19.23
C VAL A 410 23.55 0.78 19.97
N LEU A 411 22.45 0.82 20.69
CA LEU A 411 21.93 2.03 21.32
C LEU A 411 22.51 2.22 22.72
N HIS A 412 22.73 3.47 23.11
CA HIS A 412 23.09 3.82 24.49
C HIS A 412 21.95 3.41 25.43
N VAL A 413 22.21 2.46 26.33
CA VAL A 413 21.20 1.83 27.19
C VAL A 413 20.46 2.86 28.04
N GLU A 414 21.17 3.89 28.53
CA GLU A 414 20.56 4.95 29.33
C GLU A 414 19.51 5.75 28.55
N SER A 415 19.80 6.10 27.29
CA SER A 415 18.86 6.86 26.45
C SER A 415 17.64 6.02 26.10
N LEU A 416 17.81 4.71 25.93
CA LEU A 416 16.69 3.79 25.73
C LEU A 416 15.76 3.71 26.94
N LEU A 417 16.32 3.44 28.12
CA LEU A 417 15.55 3.38 29.37
C LEU A 417 14.83 4.71 29.64
N TRP A 418 15.49 5.82 29.32
CA TRP A 418 14.90 7.14 29.41
C TRP A 418 13.70 7.27 28.46
N LEU A 419 13.83 6.91 27.18
CA LEU A 419 12.75 6.99 26.19
C LEU A 419 11.56 6.08 26.55
N GLU A 420 11.82 4.88 27.04
CA GLU A 420 10.80 3.95 27.54
C GLU A 420 10.00 4.53 28.71
N THR A 421 10.65 5.31 29.56
CA THR A 421 10.01 5.94 30.72
C THR A 421 9.19 7.18 30.32
N HIS A 422 9.59 7.90 29.29
CA HIS A 422 9.03 9.22 28.94
C HIS A 422 8.09 9.22 27.73
N VAL A 423 8.01 8.12 26.97
CA VAL A 423 7.09 7.96 25.84
C VAL A 423 6.14 6.81 26.11
N GLU A 424 4.83 7.08 26.16
CA GLU A 424 3.78 6.08 26.50
C GLU A 424 3.91 4.79 25.68
N ARG A 425 4.16 4.92 24.37
CA ARG A 425 4.33 3.79 23.45
C ARG A 425 5.65 3.90 22.73
N PHE A 426 6.71 3.49 23.43
CA PHE A 426 8.02 3.30 22.81
C PHE A 426 8.10 1.91 22.16
N LYS A 427 8.46 1.86 20.88
CA LYS A 427 8.72 0.61 20.15
C LYS A 427 10.08 0.67 19.46
N ARG A 428 10.93 -0.30 19.76
CA ARG A 428 12.17 -0.53 19.04
C ARG A 428 11.99 -1.70 18.09
N ASN A 429 12.22 -1.51 16.80
CA ASN A 429 12.37 -2.61 15.87
C ASN A 429 13.86 -2.87 15.70
N THR A 430 14.32 -4.05 16.10
CA THR A 430 15.63 -4.56 15.68
C THR A 430 15.42 -5.33 14.38
N PRO A 431 16.07 -4.95 13.27
CA PRO A 431 16.06 -5.78 12.07
C PRO A 431 16.62 -7.17 12.44
N ALA A 432 15.89 -8.21 12.04
CA ALA A 432 16.21 -9.61 12.34
C ALA A 432 17.43 -10.10 11.54
#